data_AF-A0A453BFZ0-F1
#
_entry.id   AF-A0A453BFZ0-F1
#
_cell.length_a   1.000
_cell.length_b   1.000
_cell.length_c   1.000
_cell.angle_alpha   90.00
_cell.angle_beta   90.00
_cell.angle_gamma   90.00
#
_symmetry.space_group_name_H-M   'P 1'
#
loop_
_entity.id
_entity.type
_entity.pdbx_description
1 polymer ?
#
loop_
_entity_poly.entity_id
_entity_poly.type
_entity_poly.pdbx_seq_one_letter_code
_entity_poly.pdbx_strand_id
1 'polypeptide(L)'
;MGNPLPSEIEFGASRVEIYRCNHCSSITRFPRYNDPHKLIQTRKGRCGEWANCFTFYCRVYGYEARLILDFTDHVWTECFSNLYGRWIHLDPCEGVYDNPLLYEKGWNKKLDYAIGISKDGVHDITKRYTRKWHEVLSRRTITSEDTVSAILMNITRKCRSGLSSDELLALENRDRKESEELSKATYLEVNNSISLPGRQSGSVEWRAARSELGQADSLSCSSCPIRRCVDAHVSKIYDALSAILSHFCDNNIPNERIIEVFVTLRSLMQNLKDANFKSRRVTLDQKLQQIFEILPSAERLLSAISLKAELHTVGDPSVATDGNLIHTSLALPVALDAVDEILSNYKSNIFYTKGHQFPRGNRLCSGSVLASSEQLPIGIATAAFDGIRLSKWEEPDGAKGCWLMYKVHGGQTCELESYDLMSANDAPERDPMD
;
A
#
# COMPACT_ATOMS: atom_id res chain seq x y z
N MET A 1 7.38 -34.04 13.11
CA MET A 1 8.36 -33.14 12.47
C MET A 1 9.32 -33.98 11.65
N GLY A 2 9.76 -33.48 10.49
CA GLY A 2 10.76 -34.13 9.64
C GLY A 2 12.09 -33.37 9.65
N ASN A 3 13.17 -34.06 9.28
CA ASN A 3 14.48 -33.43 9.09
C ASN A 3 14.45 -32.57 7.81
N PRO A 4 14.94 -31.32 7.85
CA PRO A 4 15.09 -30.50 6.66
C PRO A 4 16.02 -31.13 5.63
N LEU A 5 15.63 -31.08 4.35
CA LEU A 5 16.48 -31.47 3.23
C LEU A 5 17.51 -30.37 2.93
N PRO A 6 18.65 -30.68 2.30
CA PRO A 6 19.63 -29.67 1.90
C PRO A 6 19.03 -28.52 1.08
N SER A 7 18.14 -28.83 0.14
CA SER A 7 17.41 -27.84 -0.67
C SER A 7 16.40 -27.01 0.13
N GLU A 8 15.97 -27.47 1.30
CA GLU A 8 15.07 -26.71 2.20
C GLU A 8 15.90 -25.80 3.12
N ILE A 9 17.03 -26.29 3.62
CA ILE A 9 17.98 -25.55 4.44
C ILE A 9 18.56 -24.35 3.69
N GLU A 10 18.81 -24.50 2.38
CA GLU A 10 19.29 -23.42 1.50
C GLU A 10 18.41 -22.15 1.59
N PHE A 11 17.10 -22.32 1.76
CA PHE A 11 16.14 -21.22 1.89
C PHE A 11 15.75 -20.93 3.36
N GLY A 12 16.62 -21.30 4.30
CA GLY A 12 16.49 -21.02 5.72
C GLY A 12 15.42 -21.83 6.46
N ALA A 13 14.98 -22.98 5.91
CA ALA A 13 14.05 -23.86 6.63
C ALA A 13 14.78 -24.69 7.68
N SER A 14 14.68 -24.27 8.95
CA SER A 14 15.19 -25.02 10.09
C SER A 14 14.22 -26.07 10.62
N ARG A 15 12.94 -25.97 10.23
CA ARG A 15 11.84 -26.83 10.70
C ARG A 15 11.01 -27.30 9.52
N VAL A 16 10.66 -28.59 9.50
CA VAL A 16 9.74 -29.16 8.51
C VAL A 16 8.61 -29.90 9.19
N GLU A 17 7.39 -29.47 8.92
CA GLU A 17 6.18 -30.17 9.32
C GLU A 17 5.86 -31.24 8.27
N ILE A 18 5.46 -32.42 8.74
CA ILE A 18 5.17 -33.55 7.87
C ILE A 18 3.72 -33.94 8.10
N TYR A 19 2.96 -33.98 7.02
CA TYR A 19 1.55 -34.30 7.01
C TYR A 19 1.34 -35.58 6.20
N ARG A 20 0.50 -36.48 6.70
CA ARG A 20 0.08 -37.68 5.97
C ARG A 20 -1.37 -37.53 5.58
N CYS A 21 -1.69 -37.75 4.30
CA CYS A 21 -3.06 -37.78 3.82
C CYS A 21 -3.78 -39.02 4.36
N ASN A 22 -4.95 -38.84 4.99
CA ASN A 22 -5.74 -39.94 5.52
C ASN A 22 -6.43 -40.78 4.43
N HIS A 23 -6.52 -40.27 3.19
CA HIS A 23 -7.15 -40.98 2.07
C HIS A 23 -6.16 -41.79 1.23
N CYS A 24 -5.04 -41.18 0.82
CA CYS A 24 -4.06 -41.82 -0.07
C CYS A 24 -2.72 -42.14 0.60
N SER A 25 -2.57 -41.86 1.90
CA SER A 25 -1.32 -42.05 2.66
C SER A 25 -0.10 -41.29 2.14
N SER A 26 -0.25 -40.40 1.15
CA SER A 26 0.84 -39.56 0.65
C SER A 26 1.39 -38.65 1.75
N ILE A 27 2.69 -38.40 1.69
CA ILE A 27 3.38 -37.52 2.63
C ILE A 27 3.57 -36.14 2.00
N THR A 28 3.04 -35.11 2.65
CA THR A 28 3.25 -33.71 2.30
C THR A 28 4.23 -33.09 3.27
N ARG A 29 5.30 -32.50 2.74
CA ARG A 29 6.27 -31.72 3.52
C ARG A 29 5.86 -30.25 3.53
N PHE A 30 5.99 -29.61 4.68
CA PHE A 30 5.76 -28.18 4.86
C PHE A 30 6.97 -27.54 5.56
N PRO A 31 8.01 -27.17 4.79
CA PRO A 31 9.18 -26.49 5.33
C PRO A 31 8.84 -25.05 5.73
N ARG A 32 9.31 -24.63 6.90
CA ARG A 32 9.14 -23.28 7.46
C ARG A 32 10.27 -22.38 6.96
N TYR A 33 10.14 -21.86 5.74
CA TYR A 33 11.15 -21.05 5.08
C TYR A 33 11.30 -19.67 5.72
N ASN A 34 12.54 -19.17 5.77
CA ASN A 34 12.84 -17.80 6.23
C ASN A 34 13.36 -16.89 5.11
N ASP A 35 13.69 -17.43 3.94
CA ASP A 35 14.09 -16.65 2.77
C ASP A 35 12.85 -16.03 2.07
N PRO A 36 12.71 -14.69 2.02
CA PRO A 36 11.60 -14.02 1.35
C PRO A 36 11.49 -14.37 -0.14
N HIS A 37 12.60 -14.59 -0.85
CA HIS A 37 12.59 -15.00 -2.25
C HIS A 37 11.88 -16.35 -2.42
N LYS A 38 12.09 -17.27 -1.48
CA LYS A 38 11.36 -18.55 -1.48
C LYS A 38 9.89 -18.36 -1.14
N LEU A 39 9.56 -17.48 -0.20
CA LEU A 39 8.18 -17.20 0.21
C LEU A 39 7.33 -16.61 -0.94
N ILE A 40 7.93 -15.79 -1.81
CA ILE A 40 7.26 -15.26 -3.02
C ILE A 40 6.90 -16.37 -4.01
N GLN A 41 7.69 -17.45 -4.06
CA GLN A 41 7.40 -18.62 -4.88
C GLN A 41 6.35 -19.52 -4.24
N THR A 42 6.46 -19.81 -2.94
CA THR A 42 5.58 -20.76 -2.26
C THR A 42 4.20 -20.20 -1.99
N ARG A 43 4.09 -18.87 -1.77
CA ARG A 43 2.86 -18.12 -1.52
C ARG A 43 1.96 -18.75 -0.44
N LYS A 44 2.58 -19.36 0.57
CA LYS A 44 1.90 -20.04 1.67
C LYS A 44 2.77 -20.05 2.91
N GLY A 45 2.14 -20.06 4.09
CA GLY A 45 2.84 -19.94 5.35
C GLY A 45 1.90 -19.68 6.52
N ARG A 46 2.46 -19.44 7.71
CA ARG A 46 1.77 -18.88 8.88
C ARG A 46 2.27 -17.47 9.16
N CYS A 47 1.89 -16.87 10.28
CA CYS A 47 2.21 -15.47 10.57
C CYS A 47 3.69 -15.12 10.40
N GLY A 48 4.61 -16.01 10.77
CA GLY A 48 6.04 -15.89 10.49
C GLY A 48 6.36 -15.59 9.03
N GLU A 49 5.94 -16.45 8.12
CA GLU A 49 6.17 -16.30 6.68
C GLU A 49 5.42 -15.09 6.09
N TRP A 50 4.17 -14.86 6.52
CA TRP A 50 3.36 -13.74 6.04
C TRP A 50 3.99 -12.40 6.42
N ALA A 51 4.34 -12.19 7.70
CA ALA A 51 4.99 -10.97 8.17
C ALA A 51 6.38 -10.77 7.55
N ASN A 52 7.16 -11.85 7.40
CA ASN A 52 8.48 -11.79 6.77
C ASN A 52 8.38 -11.34 5.30
N CYS A 53 7.54 -12.02 4.51
CA CYS A 53 7.33 -11.70 3.09
C CYS A 53 6.75 -10.30 2.90
N PHE A 54 5.76 -9.91 3.73
CA PHE A 54 5.16 -8.58 3.67
C PHE A 54 6.14 -7.47 4.04
N THR A 55 6.90 -7.64 5.14
CA THR A 55 7.96 -6.69 5.52
C THR A 55 9.00 -6.55 4.41
N PHE A 56 9.37 -7.65 3.74
CA PHE A 56 10.25 -7.62 2.57
C PHE A 56 9.67 -6.76 1.44
N TYR A 57 8.39 -6.95 1.08
CA TYR A 57 7.73 -6.09 0.09
C TYR A 57 7.76 -4.62 0.49
N CYS A 58 7.40 -4.28 1.74
CA CYS A 58 7.45 -2.90 2.23
C CYS A 58 8.85 -2.29 2.02
N ARG A 59 9.91 -3.03 2.37
CA ARG A 59 11.29 -2.56 2.20
C ARG A 59 11.68 -2.41 0.73
N VAL A 60 11.29 -3.34 -0.15
CA VAL A 60 11.58 -3.29 -1.59
C VAL A 60 10.90 -2.09 -2.26
N TYR A 61 9.68 -1.76 -1.85
CA TYR A 61 8.95 -0.59 -2.34
C TYR A 61 9.42 0.74 -1.71
N GLY A 62 10.45 0.72 -0.86
CA GLY A 62 11.04 1.93 -0.28
C GLY A 62 10.36 2.42 0.98
N TYR A 63 9.40 1.67 1.54
CA TYR A 63 8.85 2.01 2.85
C TYR A 63 9.88 1.76 3.95
N GLU A 64 9.87 2.64 4.94
CA GLU A 64 10.48 2.37 6.22
C GLU A 64 9.60 1.36 6.96
N ALA A 65 10.14 0.17 7.21
CA ALA A 65 9.40 -0.93 7.78
C ALA A 65 10.15 -1.58 8.93
N ARG A 66 9.40 -2.03 9.93
CA ARG A 66 9.86 -2.83 11.07
C ARG A 66 9.14 -4.17 11.05
N LEU A 67 9.87 -5.25 11.29
CA LEU A 67 9.29 -6.53 11.68
C LEU A 67 9.05 -6.48 13.19
N ILE A 68 7.83 -6.75 13.63
CA ILE A 68 7.48 -6.74 15.04
C ILE A 68 7.49 -8.17 15.57
N LEU A 69 8.27 -8.39 16.63
CA LEU A 69 8.34 -9.64 17.36
C LEU A 69 7.58 -9.52 18.67
N ASP A 70 6.45 -10.21 18.76
CA ASP A 70 5.69 -10.41 19.99
C ASP A 70 6.07 -11.75 20.60
N PHE A 71 6.54 -11.70 21.84
CA PHE A 71 7.09 -12.86 22.55
C PHE A 71 6.00 -13.88 22.90
N THR A 72 4.73 -13.52 22.76
CA THR A 72 3.57 -14.41 22.92
C THR A 72 3.17 -15.13 21.62
N ASP A 73 4.15 -15.48 20.78
CA ASP A 73 4.02 -16.28 19.54
C ASP A 73 3.18 -15.60 18.45
N HIS A 74 3.51 -14.35 18.12
CA HIS A 74 2.98 -13.68 16.92
C HIS A 74 4.01 -12.70 16.34
N VAL A 75 3.86 -12.38 15.06
CA VAL A 75 4.69 -11.39 14.37
C VAL A 75 3.84 -10.63 13.36
N TRP A 76 4.18 -9.36 13.14
CA TRP A 76 3.52 -8.50 12.17
C TRP A 76 4.47 -7.40 11.69
N THR A 77 3.97 -6.40 10.98
CA THR A 77 4.77 -5.34 10.37
C THR A 77 4.32 -3.96 10.86
N GLU A 78 5.26 -3.04 11.01
CA GLU A 78 4.94 -1.61 11.05
C GLU A 78 5.58 -0.90 9.87
N CYS A 79 4.88 0.08 9.29
CA CYS A 79 5.46 0.99 8.32
C CYS A 79 5.34 2.44 8.79
N PHE A 80 6.39 3.24 8.59
CA PHE A 80 6.32 4.66 8.91
C PHE A 80 5.50 5.39 7.85
N SER A 81 4.46 6.11 8.28
CA SER A 81 3.68 6.97 7.39
C SER A 81 4.20 8.38 7.46
N ASN A 82 4.79 8.87 6.36
CA ASN A 82 5.18 10.26 6.22
C ASN A 82 3.98 11.22 6.31
N LEU A 83 2.79 10.74 5.92
CA LEU A 83 1.55 11.51 5.97
C LEU A 83 1.10 11.78 7.41
N TYR A 84 1.14 10.76 8.27
CA TYR A 84 0.71 10.87 9.67
C TYR A 84 1.88 11.21 10.61
N GLY A 85 3.12 11.12 10.14
CA GLY A 85 4.33 11.34 10.94
C GLY A 85 4.54 10.31 12.04
N ARG A 86 4.01 9.08 11.89
CA ARG A 86 4.10 7.99 12.89
C ARG A 86 4.14 6.60 12.26
N TRP A 87 4.48 5.60 13.06
CA TRP A 87 4.40 4.19 12.69
C TRP A 87 2.95 3.72 12.62
N ILE A 88 2.64 2.96 11.59
CA ILE A 88 1.33 2.36 11.31
C ILE A 88 1.44 0.86 11.49
N HIS A 89 0.55 0.30 12.31
CA HIS A 89 0.40 -1.14 12.51
C HIS A 89 -0.16 -1.82 11.25
N LEU A 90 0.45 -2.92 10.81
CA LEU A 90 0.01 -3.73 9.68
C LEU A 90 0.11 -5.23 10.02
N ASP A 91 -1.01 -5.94 10.06
CA ASP A 91 -1.03 -7.41 10.17
C ASP A 91 -1.46 -8.04 8.85
N PRO A 92 -0.51 -8.56 8.05
CA PRO A 92 -0.82 -9.18 6.76
C PRO A 92 -1.56 -10.53 6.89
N CYS A 93 -1.54 -11.16 8.06
CA CYS A 93 -2.24 -12.43 8.28
C CYS A 93 -3.75 -12.22 8.44
N GLU A 94 -4.12 -11.05 8.97
CA GLU A 94 -5.48 -10.67 9.30
C GLU A 94 -6.03 -9.60 8.35
N GLY A 95 -5.21 -9.07 7.45
CA GLY A 95 -5.60 -7.96 6.56
C GLY A 95 -5.89 -6.65 7.31
N VAL A 96 -5.27 -6.45 8.47
CA VAL A 96 -5.59 -5.33 9.37
C VAL A 96 -4.63 -4.16 9.18
N TYR A 97 -5.20 -2.97 9.02
CA TYR A 97 -4.51 -1.69 8.96
C TYR A 97 -4.79 -0.88 10.23
N ASP A 98 -3.74 -0.36 10.86
CA ASP A 98 -3.73 0.64 11.93
C ASP A 98 -4.62 0.37 13.16
N ASN A 99 -4.87 -0.90 13.48
CA ASN A 99 -5.60 -1.30 14.68
C ASN A 99 -4.69 -2.03 15.69
N PRO A 100 -3.80 -1.34 16.42
CA PRO A 100 -2.83 -1.97 17.32
C PRO A 100 -3.47 -2.68 18.52
N LEU A 101 -4.71 -2.35 18.90
CA LEU A 101 -5.40 -3.04 20.00
C LEU A 101 -6.05 -4.37 19.58
N LEU A 102 -5.88 -4.81 18.33
CA LEU A 102 -6.39 -6.09 17.83
C LEU A 102 -6.01 -7.26 18.76
N TYR A 103 -4.75 -7.31 19.20
CA TYR A 103 -4.25 -8.44 19.96
C TYR A 103 -4.76 -8.45 21.40
N GLU A 104 -4.59 -7.36 22.14
CA GLU A 104 -5.03 -7.29 23.54
C GLU A 104 -6.56 -7.30 23.66
N LYS A 105 -7.27 -6.50 22.85
CA LYS A 105 -8.72 -6.35 22.97
C LYS A 105 -9.49 -7.35 22.11
N GLY A 106 -9.11 -7.54 20.84
CA GLY A 106 -9.80 -8.48 19.94
C GLY A 106 -9.53 -9.93 20.30
N TRP A 107 -8.27 -10.30 20.49
CA TRP A 107 -7.86 -11.69 20.76
C TRP A 107 -7.77 -12.03 22.25
N ASN A 108 -7.97 -11.04 23.13
CA ASN A 108 -7.76 -11.17 24.57
C ASN A 108 -6.34 -11.66 24.92
N LYS A 109 -5.35 -11.28 24.11
CA LYS A 109 -3.97 -11.74 24.23
C LYS A 109 -3.28 -11.05 25.41
N LYS A 110 -2.61 -11.84 26.26
CA LYS A 110 -1.87 -11.36 27.43
C LYS A 110 -0.43 -11.01 27.04
N LEU A 111 -0.25 -9.86 26.39
CA LEU A 111 1.05 -9.38 25.90
C LEU A 111 2.07 -9.18 27.03
N ASP A 112 3.36 -9.36 26.71
CA ASP A 112 4.51 -9.08 27.57
C ASP A 112 5.55 -8.15 26.88
N TYR A 113 6.15 -8.58 25.78
CA TYR A 113 7.14 -7.84 25.01
C TYR A 113 6.75 -7.85 23.52
N ALA A 114 6.60 -6.66 22.94
CA ALA A 114 6.52 -6.46 21.50
C ALA A 114 7.68 -5.56 21.06
N ILE A 115 8.63 -6.13 20.33
CA ILE A 115 9.89 -5.48 19.94
C ILE A 115 9.87 -5.22 18.43
N GLY A 116 9.99 -3.95 18.04
CA GLY A 116 10.11 -3.56 16.63
C GLY A 116 11.55 -3.58 16.16
N ILE A 117 11.82 -4.30 15.07
CA ILE A 117 13.16 -4.51 14.51
C ILE A 117 13.24 -3.89 13.11
N SER A 118 14.18 -2.97 12.89
CA SER A 118 14.45 -2.36 11.59
C SER A 118 15.95 -2.19 11.33
N LYS A 119 16.28 -1.79 10.09
CA LYS A 119 17.65 -1.43 9.71
C LYS A 119 18.24 -0.29 10.56
N ASP A 120 17.40 0.62 11.06
CA ASP A 120 17.82 1.80 11.79
C ASP A 120 17.80 1.59 13.32
N GLY A 121 17.45 0.38 13.80
CA GLY A 121 17.49 0.02 15.22
C GLY A 121 16.33 -0.84 15.70
N VAL A 122 16.32 -1.10 17.01
CA VAL A 122 15.33 -1.89 17.73
C VAL A 122 14.66 -1.07 18.83
N HIS A 123 13.35 -1.21 18.97
CA HIS A 123 12.54 -0.39 19.87
C HIS A 123 11.51 -1.24 20.61
N ASP A 124 11.30 -0.95 21.89
CA ASP A 124 10.16 -1.50 22.63
C ASP A 124 8.92 -0.69 22.28
N ILE A 125 8.01 -1.33 21.54
CA ILE A 125 6.76 -0.72 21.05
C ILE A 125 5.54 -1.27 21.79
N THR A 126 5.75 -2.05 22.86
CA THR A 126 4.70 -2.76 23.60
C THR A 126 3.55 -1.84 23.99
N LYS A 127 3.85 -0.62 24.45
CA LYS A 127 2.86 0.39 24.87
C LYS A 127 1.86 0.79 23.78
N ARG A 128 2.19 0.63 22.50
CA ARG A 128 1.25 0.89 21.40
C ARG A 128 0.10 -0.12 21.40
N TYR A 129 0.39 -1.36 21.78
CA TYR A 129 -0.47 -2.54 21.64
C TYR A 129 -1.25 -2.90 22.92
N THR A 130 -1.14 -2.10 23.98
CA THR A 130 -1.81 -2.32 25.26
C THR A 130 -2.42 -1.04 25.81
N ARG A 131 -3.52 -1.16 26.55
CA ARG A 131 -4.05 -0.16 27.49
C ARG A 131 -3.99 -0.63 28.94
N LYS A 132 -3.51 -1.84 29.17
CA LYS A 132 -3.35 -2.47 30.48
C LYS A 132 -1.87 -2.58 30.86
N TRP A 133 -1.15 -1.47 30.74
CA TRP A 133 0.32 -1.45 30.93
C TRP A 133 0.76 -2.04 32.28
N HIS A 134 0.00 -1.80 33.35
CA HIS A 134 0.26 -2.38 34.67
C HIS A 134 0.20 -3.91 34.69
N GLU A 135 -0.72 -4.53 33.92
CA GLU A 135 -0.78 -5.99 33.79
C GLU A 135 0.33 -6.53 32.90
N VAL A 136 0.74 -5.77 31.87
CA VAL A 136 1.87 -6.15 31.01
C VAL A 136 3.16 -6.14 31.81
N LEU A 137 3.39 -5.10 32.62
CA LEU A 137 4.55 -4.99 33.51
C LEU A 137 4.68 -6.19 34.46
N SER A 138 3.57 -6.73 34.98
CA SER A 138 3.62 -7.89 35.87
C SER A 138 4.02 -9.19 35.17
N ARG A 139 3.91 -9.25 33.84
CA ARG A 139 4.35 -10.39 33.01
C ARG A 139 5.77 -10.24 32.48
N ARG A 140 6.31 -9.02 32.45
CA ARG A 140 7.67 -8.70 31.97
C ARG A 140 8.72 -9.08 33.00
N THR A 141 9.03 -10.37 33.04
CA THR A 141 9.85 -11.01 34.08
C THR A 141 11.23 -11.46 33.60
N ILE A 142 11.56 -11.26 32.31
CA ILE A 142 12.84 -11.70 31.73
C ILE A 142 14.02 -10.90 32.33
N THR A 143 13.85 -9.59 32.50
CA THR A 143 14.84 -8.67 33.09
C THR A 143 14.17 -7.35 33.49
N SER A 144 14.90 -6.42 34.12
CA SER A 144 14.38 -5.10 34.48
C SER A 144 14.15 -4.20 33.26
N GLU A 145 13.19 -3.28 33.34
CA GLU A 145 12.89 -2.32 32.26
C GLU A 145 14.11 -1.45 31.91
N ASP A 146 14.93 -1.07 32.89
CA ASP A 146 16.18 -0.34 32.66
C ASP A 146 17.18 -1.16 31.84
N THR A 147 17.25 -2.47 32.10
CA THR A 147 18.11 -3.38 31.35
C THR A 147 17.60 -3.56 29.91
N VAL A 148 16.29 -3.73 29.72
CA VAL A 148 15.68 -3.78 28.38
C VAL A 148 16.03 -2.52 27.60
N SER A 149 15.79 -1.35 28.19
CA SER A 149 16.08 -0.05 27.57
C SER A 149 17.56 0.08 27.19
N ALA A 150 18.48 -0.27 28.11
CA ALA A 150 19.92 -0.20 27.86
C ALA A 150 20.38 -1.13 26.72
N ILE A 151 19.85 -2.36 26.66
CA ILE A 151 20.16 -3.33 25.60
C ILE A 151 19.68 -2.81 24.25
N LEU A 152 18.41 -2.38 24.16
CA LEU A 152 17.83 -1.89 22.91
C LEU A 152 18.56 -0.63 22.42
N MET A 153 18.86 0.32 23.32
CA MET A 153 19.64 1.51 22.99
C MET A 153 21.04 1.16 22.47
N ASN A 154 21.71 0.14 23.05
CA ASN A 154 23.02 -0.29 22.58
C ASN A 154 22.95 -0.88 21.16
N ILE A 155 21.95 -1.73 20.89
CA ILE A 155 21.73 -2.30 19.55
C ILE A 155 21.44 -1.18 18.55
N THR A 156 20.52 -0.26 18.87
CA THR A 156 20.17 0.87 18.02
C THR A 156 21.37 1.78 17.73
N ARG A 157 22.22 2.08 18.72
CA ARG A 157 23.46 2.84 18.52
C ARG A 157 24.41 2.14 17.54
N LYS A 158 24.54 0.81 17.63
CA LYS A 158 25.36 0.03 16.70
C LYS A 158 24.79 0.04 15.28
N CYS A 159 23.47 -0.04 15.12
CA CYS A 159 22.82 0.06 13.80
C CYS A 159 23.08 1.42 13.12
N ARG A 160 23.31 2.47 13.90
CA ARG A 160 23.43 3.85 13.42
C ARG A 160 24.86 4.39 13.37
N SER A 161 25.88 3.59 13.71
CA SER A 161 27.25 4.09 13.89
C SER A 161 27.92 4.64 12.63
N GLY A 162 27.40 4.29 11.44
CA GLY A 162 27.91 4.75 10.14
C GLY A 162 27.08 5.86 9.47
N LEU A 163 26.07 6.39 10.16
CA LEU A 163 25.18 7.43 9.60
C LEU A 163 25.78 8.82 9.75
N SER A 164 25.41 9.73 8.85
CA SER A 164 25.77 11.15 8.94
C SER A 164 25.08 11.85 10.11
N SER A 165 25.60 13.02 10.52
CA SER A 165 25.00 13.81 11.61
C SER A 165 23.54 14.19 11.32
N ASP A 166 23.21 14.52 10.07
CA ASP A 166 21.85 14.92 9.69
C ASP A 166 20.88 13.75 9.73
N GLU A 167 21.30 12.57 9.26
CA GLU A 167 20.51 11.33 9.34
C GLU A 167 20.25 10.91 10.80
N LEU A 168 21.27 11.00 11.65
CA LEU A 168 21.15 10.73 13.08
C LEU A 168 20.14 11.66 13.74
N LEU A 169 20.25 12.97 13.51
CA LEU A 169 19.32 13.97 14.06
C LEU A 169 17.88 13.73 13.58
N ALA A 170 17.68 13.33 12.32
CA ALA A 170 16.35 13.00 11.81
C ALA A 170 15.75 11.77 12.51
N LEU A 171 16.56 10.72 12.73
CA LEU A 171 16.14 9.51 13.44
C LEU A 171 15.87 9.76 14.92
N GLU A 172 16.72 10.51 15.61
CA GLU A 172 16.52 10.87 17.02
C GLU A 172 15.24 11.70 17.22
N ASN A 173 14.96 12.62 16.30
CA ASN A 173 13.71 13.37 16.32
C ASN A 173 12.49 12.46 16.11
N ARG A 174 12.59 11.44 15.26
CA ARG A 174 11.53 10.44 15.07
C ARG A 174 11.32 9.60 16.32
N ASP A 175 12.41 9.10 16.92
CA ASP A 175 12.35 8.28 18.13
C ASP A 175 11.75 9.05 19.31
N ARG A 176 12.09 10.34 19.45
CA ARG A 176 11.49 11.22 20.47
C ARG A 176 9.98 11.36 20.28
N LYS A 177 9.52 11.60 19.05
CA LYS A 177 8.08 11.67 18.74
C LYS A 177 7.37 10.36 19.04
N GLU A 178 7.98 9.22 18.70
CA GLU A 178 7.45 7.89 19.02
C GLU A 178 7.40 7.67 20.54
N SER A 179 8.42 8.06 21.30
CA SER A 179 8.40 7.97 22.76
C SER A 179 7.29 8.82 23.39
N GLU A 180 7.02 10.00 22.85
CA GLU A 180 5.90 10.86 23.26
C GLU A 180 4.53 10.22 22.91
N GLU A 181 4.40 9.58 21.75
CA GLU A 181 3.21 8.81 21.34
C GLU A 181 2.95 7.65 22.30
N LEU A 182 3.98 6.83 22.56
CA LEU A 182 3.89 5.64 23.41
C LEU A 182 3.59 5.97 24.87
N SER A 183 4.11 7.10 25.39
CA SER A 183 3.78 7.55 26.74
C SER A 183 2.31 7.95 26.84
N LYS A 184 1.80 8.71 25.87
CA LYS A 184 0.38 9.10 25.79
C LYS A 184 -0.55 7.90 25.64
N ALA A 185 -0.16 6.89 24.87
CA ALA A 185 -0.96 5.68 24.64
C ALA A 185 -1.33 4.96 25.94
N THR A 186 -0.51 5.07 26.99
CA THR A 186 -0.75 4.46 28.30
C THR A 186 -1.96 5.08 29.02
N TYR A 187 -2.30 6.33 28.70
CA TYR A 187 -3.40 7.09 29.33
C TYR A 187 -4.64 7.21 28.44
N LEU A 188 -4.60 6.70 27.21
CA LEU A 188 -5.76 6.73 26.32
C LEU A 188 -6.81 5.73 26.80
N GLU A 189 -8.04 6.19 26.98
CA GLU A 189 -9.16 5.30 27.29
C GLU A 189 -9.42 4.33 26.12
N VAL A 190 -9.78 3.09 26.45
CA VAL A 190 -10.26 2.12 25.47
C VAL A 190 -11.64 2.59 25.03
N ASN A 191 -11.80 2.92 23.75
CA ASN A 191 -13.14 3.15 23.21
C ASN A 191 -13.90 1.81 23.19
N ASN A 192 -14.74 1.58 24.20
CA ASN A 192 -15.50 0.35 24.37
C ASN A 192 -16.63 0.19 23.34
N SER A 193 -17.01 1.27 22.63
CA SER A 193 -17.99 1.19 21.54
C SER A 193 -17.48 0.47 20.29
N ILE A 194 -16.15 0.37 20.13
CA ILE A 194 -15.53 -0.30 18.98
C ILE A 194 -15.30 -1.77 19.32
N SER A 195 -16.13 -2.67 18.79
CA SER A 195 -15.85 -4.11 18.83
C SER A 195 -14.70 -4.43 17.88
N LEU A 196 -13.70 -5.20 18.36
CA LEU A 196 -12.60 -5.69 17.52
C LEU A 196 -12.76 -7.20 17.35
N PRO A 197 -12.52 -7.75 16.14
CA PRO A 197 -12.73 -9.15 15.88
C PRO A 197 -11.70 -10.01 16.63
N GLY A 198 -12.10 -11.25 16.92
CA GLY A 198 -11.16 -12.32 17.27
C GLY A 198 -10.23 -12.65 16.09
N ARG A 199 -9.26 -13.53 16.33
CA ARG A 199 -8.34 -14.00 15.29
C ARG A 199 -9.14 -14.67 14.19
N GLN A 200 -8.84 -14.32 12.94
CA GLN A 200 -9.47 -14.91 11.76
C GLN A 200 -8.60 -16.00 11.16
N SER A 201 -7.27 -15.86 11.24
CA SER A 201 -6.32 -16.86 10.73
C SER A 201 -6.18 -18.11 11.62
N GLY A 202 -5.84 -19.24 10.99
CA GLY A 202 -5.62 -20.52 11.68
C GLY A 202 -6.89 -21.36 11.89
N SER A 203 -6.71 -22.63 12.28
CA SER A 203 -7.84 -23.53 12.48
C SER A 203 -8.70 -23.10 13.67
N VAL A 204 -9.98 -23.49 13.66
CA VAL A 204 -10.93 -23.14 14.73
C VAL A 204 -10.44 -23.70 16.07
N GLU A 205 -9.92 -24.92 16.08
CA GLU A 205 -9.39 -25.60 17.27
C GLU A 205 -8.19 -24.84 17.84
N TRP A 206 -7.29 -24.37 16.98
CA TRP A 206 -6.13 -23.57 17.39
C TRP A 206 -6.54 -22.25 18.04
N ARG A 207 -7.50 -21.54 17.43
CA ARG A 207 -8.03 -20.28 17.95
C ARG A 207 -8.77 -20.46 19.27
N ALA A 208 -9.59 -21.51 19.37
CA ALA A 208 -10.34 -21.86 20.57
C ALA A 208 -9.41 -22.20 21.74
N ALA A 209 -8.38 -23.03 21.50
CA ALA A 209 -7.39 -23.42 22.50
C ALA A 209 -6.64 -22.21 23.10
N ARG A 210 -6.54 -21.12 22.36
CA ARG A 210 -5.88 -19.88 22.78
C ARG A 210 -6.86 -18.81 23.28
N SER A 211 -8.15 -19.09 23.30
CA SER A 211 -9.21 -18.11 23.62
C SER A 211 -9.21 -16.87 22.71
N GLU A 212 -8.78 -17.04 21.46
CA GLU A 212 -8.63 -15.95 20.48
C GLU A 212 -9.83 -15.85 19.52
N LEU A 213 -10.94 -16.55 19.77
CA LEU A 213 -12.14 -16.50 18.92
C LEU A 213 -12.86 -15.13 18.97
N GLY A 214 -12.56 -14.29 19.96
CA GLY A 214 -13.25 -13.03 20.19
C GLY A 214 -14.67 -13.22 20.76
N GLN A 215 -15.36 -12.13 21.07
CA GLN A 215 -16.80 -12.16 21.35
C GLN A 215 -17.56 -12.32 20.03
N ALA A 216 -18.50 -13.26 19.98
CA ALA A 216 -19.35 -13.49 18.82
C ALA A 216 -20.44 -12.41 18.73
N ASP A 217 -20.04 -11.16 18.44
CA ASP A 217 -20.98 -10.09 18.15
C ASP A 217 -20.96 -9.79 16.65
N SER A 218 -22.03 -10.23 16.01
CA SER A 218 -22.47 -9.87 14.67
C SER A 218 -22.91 -8.41 14.62
N LEU A 219 -22.01 -7.49 14.92
CA LEU A 219 -22.23 -6.07 14.72
C LEU A 219 -21.28 -5.60 13.62
N SER A 220 -21.75 -5.77 12.38
CA SER A 220 -21.19 -5.02 11.26
C SER A 220 -21.26 -3.55 11.64
N CYS A 221 -20.10 -2.91 11.81
CA CYS A 221 -20.06 -1.46 11.75
C CYS A 221 -20.69 -1.08 10.40
N SER A 222 -21.73 -0.25 10.39
CA SER A 222 -22.49 0.09 9.18
C SER A 222 -21.68 0.90 8.16
N SER A 223 -20.41 1.18 8.45
CA SER A 223 -19.49 1.87 7.57
C SER A 223 -18.05 1.44 7.80
N CYS A 224 -17.28 1.38 6.71
CA CYS A 224 -15.84 1.19 6.71
C CYS A 224 -15.12 2.37 7.39
N PRO A 225 -13.86 2.20 7.84
CA PRO A 225 -13.06 3.32 8.30
C PRO A 225 -12.94 4.41 7.21
N ILE A 226 -12.86 5.68 7.62
CA ILE A 226 -12.59 6.78 6.68
C ILE A 226 -11.18 6.58 6.09
N ARG A 227 -11.09 6.53 4.77
CA ARG A 227 -9.81 6.38 4.04
C ARG A 227 -9.47 7.67 3.32
N ARG A 228 -8.21 8.06 3.31
CA ARG A 228 -7.74 9.22 2.52
C ARG A 228 -7.42 8.76 1.09
N CYS A 229 -7.95 9.46 0.09
CA CYS A 229 -7.65 9.18 -1.31
C CYS A 229 -6.25 9.69 -1.68
N VAL A 230 -5.48 8.87 -2.40
CA VAL A 230 -4.14 9.20 -2.92
C VAL A 230 -4.22 9.30 -4.44
N ASP A 231 -5.04 10.23 -4.92
CA ASP A 231 -5.48 10.32 -6.32
C ASP A 231 -5.17 11.69 -6.96
N ALA A 232 -4.36 12.52 -6.29
CA ALA A 232 -3.94 13.82 -6.83
C ALA A 232 -3.23 13.69 -8.19
N HIS A 233 -2.52 12.58 -8.40
CA HIS A 233 -1.83 12.29 -9.65
C HIS A 233 -2.82 12.05 -10.80
N VAL A 234 -3.96 11.39 -10.54
CA VAL A 234 -5.02 11.15 -11.53
C VAL A 234 -5.53 12.48 -12.10
N SER A 235 -5.92 13.41 -11.23
CA SER A 235 -6.39 14.73 -11.65
C SER A 235 -5.32 15.49 -12.45
N LYS A 236 -4.06 15.49 -11.99
CA LYS A 236 -2.96 16.16 -12.72
C LYS A 236 -2.70 15.56 -14.10
N ILE A 237 -2.78 14.23 -14.23
CA ILE A 237 -2.63 13.53 -15.50
C ILE A 237 -3.77 13.93 -16.44
N TYR A 238 -5.01 13.90 -15.95
CA TYR A 238 -6.18 14.23 -16.74
C TYR A 238 -6.17 15.70 -17.19
N ASP A 239 -5.78 16.63 -16.32
CA ASP A 239 -5.62 18.04 -16.67
C ASP A 239 -4.55 18.24 -17.76
N ALA A 240 -3.42 17.53 -17.67
CA ALA A 240 -2.34 17.65 -18.66
C ALA A 240 -2.77 17.08 -20.02
N LEU A 241 -3.40 15.90 -20.04
CA LEU A 241 -3.91 15.27 -21.26
C LEU A 241 -5.05 16.07 -21.89
N SER A 242 -5.97 16.60 -21.08
CA SER A 242 -7.05 17.47 -21.53
C SER A 242 -6.50 18.74 -22.18
N ALA A 243 -5.47 19.38 -21.58
CA ALA A 243 -4.81 20.54 -22.16
C ALA A 243 -4.14 20.23 -23.51
N ILE A 244 -3.50 19.07 -23.65
CA ILE A 244 -2.90 18.62 -24.92
C ILE A 244 -3.96 18.45 -26.00
N LEU A 245 -5.09 17.80 -25.67
CA LEU A 245 -6.19 17.59 -26.61
C LEU A 245 -6.86 18.90 -27.02
N SER A 246 -7.10 19.81 -26.07
CA SER A 246 -7.66 21.14 -26.37
C SER A 246 -6.75 21.91 -27.32
N HIS A 247 -5.43 21.88 -27.11
CA HIS A 247 -4.50 22.50 -28.05
C HIS A 247 -4.57 21.88 -29.45
N PHE A 248 -4.70 20.56 -29.56
CA PHE A 248 -4.86 19.91 -30.87
C PHE A 248 -6.17 20.30 -31.56
N CYS A 249 -7.26 20.41 -30.80
CA CYS A 249 -8.54 20.92 -31.32
C CYS A 249 -8.42 22.38 -31.79
N ASP A 250 -7.86 23.27 -30.96
CA ASP A 250 -7.74 24.70 -31.25
C ASP A 250 -6.87 24.98 -32.48
N ASN A 251 -5.86 24.14 -32.72
CA ASN A 251 -4.95 24.25 -33.87
C ASN A 251 -5.36 23.37 -35.07
N ASN A 252 -6.53 22.71 -35.03
CA ASN A 252 -7.03 21.83 -36.08
C ASN A 252 -6.01 20.76 -36.52
N ILE A 253 -5.32 20.12 -35.57
CA ILE A 253 -4.34 19.08 -35.87
C ILE A 253 -5.05 17.82 -36.43
N PRO A 254 -4.58 17.23 -37.54
CA PRO A 254 -5.17 16.03 -38.11
C PRO A 254 -5.15 14.83 -37.15
N ASN A 255 -6.22 14.02 -37.16
CA ASN A 255 -6.36 12.85 -36.28
C ASN A 255 -5.19 11.87 -36.41
N GLU A 256 -4.64 11.69 -37.61
CA GLU A 256 -3.48 10.81 -37.85
C GLU A 256 -2.26 11.26 -37.05
N ARG A 257 -2.03 12.58 -36.98
CA ARG A 257 -0.92 13.16 -36.22
C ARG A 257 -1.16 13.06 -34.72
N ILE A 258 -2.40 13.24 -34.27
CA ILE A 258 -2.78 13.06 -32.86
C ILE A 258 -2.53 11.60 -32.42
N ILE A 259 -2.99 10.64 -33.22
CA ILE A 259 -2.76 9.21 -32.97
C ILE A 259 -1.25 8.91 -32.90
N GLU A 260 -0.46 9.43 -33.84
CA GLU A 260 1.00 9.22 -33.85
C GLU A 260 1.67 9.73 -32.57
N VAL A 261 1.27 10.91 -32.10
CA VAL A 261 1.77 11.50 -30.85
C VAL A 261 1.44 10.60 -29.66
N PHE A 262 0.17 10.20 -29.49
CA PHE A 262 -0.23 9.38 -28.35
C PHE A 262 0.34 7.96 -28.40
N VAL A 263 0.50 7.36 -29.58
CA VAL A 263 1.23 6.08 -29.73
C VAL A 263 2.67 6.22 -29.25
N THR A 264 3.32 7.35 -29.56
CA THR A 264 4.70 7.60 -29.17
C THR A 264 4.82 7.84 -27.66
N LEU A 265 3.91 8.63 -27.07
CA LEU A 265 3.84 8.83 -25.61
C LEU A 265 3.58 7.52 -24.87
N ARG A 266 2.64 6.69 -25.37
CA ARG A 266 2.36 5.37 -24.82
C ARG A 266 3.61 4.48 -24.82
N SER A 267 4.36 4.46 -25.93
CA SER A 267 5.60 3.69 -26.05
C SER A 267 6.64 4.14 -25.03
N LEU A 268 6.85 5.46 -24.87
CA LEU A 268 7.72 6.02 -23.84
C LEU A 268 7.30 5.56 -22.43
N MET A 269 6.01 5.70 -22.09
CA MET A 269 5.47 5.31 -20.79
C MET A 269 5.61 3.81 -20.53
N GLN A 270 5.42 2.97 -21.55
CA GLN A 270 5.62 1.52 -21.44
C GLN A 270 7.09 1.16 -21.21
N ASN A 271 8.01 1.77 -21.96
CA ASN A 271 9.45 1.57 -21.75
C ASN A 271 9.88 2.01 -20.34
N LEU A 272 9.30 3.09 -19.80
CA LEU A 272 9.54 3.53 -18.42
C LEU A 272 8.96 2.56 -17.39
N LYS A 273 7.84 1.89 -17.69
CA LYS A 273 7.23 0.88 -16.83
C LYS A 273 8.09 -0.38 -16.76
N ASP A 274 8.70 -0.75 -17.89
CA ASP A 274 9.55 -1.94 -18.02
C ASP A 274 10.99 -1.69 -17.56
N ALA A 275 11.41 -0.43 -17.44
CA ALA A 275 12.72 -0.05 -16.95
C ALA A 275 12.94 -0.46 -15.48
N ASN A 276 14.21 -0.66 -15.11
CA ASN A 276 14.60 -1.01 -13.75
C ASN A 276 14.01 -0.02 -12.73
N PHE A 277 13.30 -0.53 -11.72
CA PHE A 277 12.59 0.29 -10.75
C PHE A 277 13.46 1.35 -10.07
N LYS A 278 14.72 1.05 -9.74
CA LYS A 278 15.61 1.95 -8.98
C LYS A 278 16.15 3.11 -9.80
N SER A 279 16.38 2.90 -11.09
CA SER A 279 16.99 3.90 -11.98
C SER A 279 16.00 4.51 -12.96
N ARG A 280 14.84 3.87 -13.16
CA ARG A 280 13.74 4.15 -14.10
C ARG A 280 14.02 5.36 -15.01
N ARG A 281 14.68 5.07 -16.13
CA ARG A 281 15.17 6.04 -17.11
C ARG A 281 15.01 5.45 -18.51
N VAL A 282 14.62 6.30 -19.46
CA VAL A 282 14.55 5.95 -20.89
C VAL A 282 15.18 7.07 -21.70
N THR A 283 16.07 6.71 -22.63
CA THR A 283 16.69 7.64 -23.59
C THR A 283 15.67 8.06 -24.65
N LEU A 284 15.67 9.34 -25.00
CA LEU A 284 14.77 9.93 -26.00
C LEU A 284 15.42 9.91 -27.38
N ASP A 285 14.75 9.28 -28.35
CA ASP A 285 15.11 9.40 -29.75
C ASP A 285 14.72 10.79 -30.32
N GLN A 286 15.16 11.08 -31.55
CA GLN A 286 14.87 12.36 -32.22
C GLN A 286 13.36 12.59 -32.40
N LYS A 287 12.57 11.53 -32.58
CA LYS A 287 11.12 11.65 -32.78
C LYS A 287 10.44 12.12 -31.49
N LEU A 288 10.81 11.54 -30.36
CA LEU A 288 10.34 11.93 -29.04
C LEU A 288 10.74 13.37 -28.71
N GLN A 289 11.99 13.75 -29.00
CA GLN A 289 12.46 15.12 -28.79
C GLN A 289 11.59 16.14 -29.55
N GLN A 290 11.32 15.90 -30.83
CA GLN A 290 10.42 16.74 -31.64
C GLN A 290 8.99 16.79 -31.08
N ILE A 291 8.47 15.67 -30.57
CA ILE A 291 7.13 15.65 -29.96
C ILE A 291 7.10 16.49 -28.69
N PHE A 292 8.14 16.43 -27.85
CA PHE A 292 8.25 17.26 -26.65
C PHE A 292 8.33 18.76 -26.95
N GLU A 293 8.96 19.15 -28.07
CA GLU A 293 8.99 20.54 -28.51
C GLU A 293 7.62 21.05 -29.01
N ILE A 294 6.80 20.17 -29.58
CA ILE A 294 5.51 20.51 -30.18
C ILE A 294 4.35 20.40 -29.17
N LEU A 295 4.47 19.58 -28.12
CA LEU A 295 3.43 19.44 -27.11
C LEU A 295 3.46 20.61 -26.11
N PRO A 296 2.47 21.53 -26.12
CA PRO A 296 2.27 22.33 -24.93
C PRO A 296 1.88 21.40 -23.78
N SER A 297 2.39 21.68 -22.58
CA SER A 297 2.14 20.87 -21.38
C SER A 297 2.82 19.49 -21.35
N ALA A 298 3.78 19.19 -22.24
CA ALA A 298 4.56 17.94 -22.16
C ALA A 298 5.27 17.80 -20.79
N GLU A 299 5.88 18.88 -20.32
CA GLU A 299 6.50 18.93 -18.98
C GLU A 299 5.47 18.77 -17.86
N ARG A 300 4.26 19.32 -18.04
CA ARG A 300 3.17 19.20 -17.07
C ARG A 300 2.70 17.75 -16.97
N LEU A 301 2.61 17.03 -18.10
CA LEU A 301 2.31 15.60 -18.13
C LEU A 301 3.41 14.79 -17.44
N LEU A 302 4.69 15.03 -17.78
CA LEU A 302 5.83 14.36 -17.12
C LEU A 302 5.83 14.61 -15.61
N SER A 303 5.63 15.84 -15.18
CA SER A 303 5.53 16.20 -13.75
C SER A 303 4.35 15.50 -13.07
N ALA A 304 3.20 15.39 -13.73
CA ALA A 304 2.03 14.68 -13.20
C ALA A 304 2.32 13.19 -12.93
N ILE A 305 3.18 12.56 -13.73
CA ILE A 305 3.67 11.19 -13.53
C ILE A 305 4.98 11.09 -12.74
N SER A 306 5.41 12.19 -12.08
CA SER A 306 6.66 12.26 -11.30
C SER A 306 7.92 11.93 -12.11
N LEU A 307 7.95 12.40 -13.35
CA LEU A 307 9.08 12.30 -14.26
C LEU A 307 9.59 13.67 -14.67
N LYS A 308 10.84 13.73 -15.11
CA LYS A 308 11.49 14.92 -15.63
C LYS A 308 12.26 14.60 -16.90
N ALA A 309 12.18 15.50 -17.88
CA ALA A 309 13.02 15.43 -19.07
C ALA A 309 14.39 16.07 -18.79
N GLU A 310 15.45 15.38 -19.16
CA GLU A 310 16.85 15.79 -19.05
C GLU A 310 17.41 16.04 -20.46
N LEU A 311 16.91 17.09 -21.13
CA LEU A 311 17.22 17.40 -22.54
C LEU A 311 18.60 18.06 -22.76
N HIS A 312 19.19 18.64 -21.71
CA HIS A 312 20.41 19.46 -21.80
C HIS A 312 21.52 19.03 -20.82
N THR A 313 21.56 17.74 -20.46
CA THR A 313 22.62 17.21 -19.59
C THR A 313 23.80 16.68 -20.40
N VAL A 314 24.94 16.39 -19.75
CA VAL A 314 26.20 15.92 -20.39
C VAL A 314 26.04 14.52 -21.06
N GLY A 315 24.87 13.90 -20.98
CA GLY A 315 24.55 12.62 -21.62
C GLY A 315 23.41 12.72 -22.63
N ASP A 316 23.02 11.57 -23.19
CA ASP A 316 21.91 11.50 -24.15
C ASP A 316 20.60 12.02 -23.51
N PRO A 317 19.80 12.82 -24.26
CA PRO A 317 18.51 13.29 -23.79
C PRO A 317 17.67 12.13 -23.28
N SER A 318 17.16 12.24 -22.06
CA SER A 318 16.42 11.14 -21.43
C SER A 318 15.28 11.65 -20.54
N VAL A 319 14.35 10.75 -20.22
CA VAL A 319 13.32 10.97 -19.20
C VAL A 319 13.63 10.06 -18.03
N ALA A 320 13.64 10.62 -16.82
CA ALA A 320 13.93 9.91 -15.59
C ALA A 320 12.96 10.31 -14.47
N THR A 321 12.93 9.53 -13.40
CA THR A 321 12.10 9.80 -12.23
C THR A 321 12.53 11.05 -11.48
N ASP A 322 11.57 11.90 -11.13
CA ASP A 322 11.75 13.14 -10.36
C ASP A 322 11.82 12.85 -8.85
N GLY A 323 12.73 11.95 -8.46
CA GLY A 323 13.05 11.61 -7.08
C GLY A 323 12.14 10.58 -6.39
N ASN A 324 10.81 10.60 -6.59
CA ASN A 324 9.91 9.66 -5.92
C ASN A 324 9.42 8.52 -6.84
N LEU A 325 10.11 7.38 -6.72
CA LEU A 325 9.82 6.14 -7.46
C LEU A 325 8.42 5.57 -7.17
N ILE A 326 7.89 5.79 -5.96
CA ILE A 326 6.55 5.32 -5.56
C ILE A 326 5.48 6.10 -6.30
N HIS A 327 5.58 7.43 -6.32
CA HIS A 327 4.63 8.26 -7.07
C HIS A 327 4.63 7.94 -8.56
N THR A 328 5.82 7.72 -9.15
CA THR A 328 5.91 7.29 -10.55
C THR A 328 5.23 5.94 -10.78
N SER A 329 5.37 5.00 -9.84
CA SER A 329 4.78 3.66 -9.97
C SER A 329 3.26 3.64 -9.80
N LEU A 330 2.70 4.60 -9.06
CA LEU A 330 1.26 4.82 -8.98
C LEU A 330 0.73 5.53 -10.24
N ALA A 331 1.43 6.56 -10.70
CA ALA A 331 0.93 7.44 -11.75
C ALA A 331 1.09 6.88 -13.18
N LEU A 332 2.12 6.06 -13.42
CA LEU A 332 2.43 5.55 -14.77
C LEU A 332 1.35 4.60 -15.32
N PRO A 333 0.78 3.65 -14.55
CA PRO A 333 -0.36 2.86 -15.00
C PRO A 333 -1.57 3.73 -15.37
N VAL A 334 -1.90 4.72 -14.54
CA VAL A 334 -3.02 5.64 -14.80
C VAL A 334 -2.83 6.41 -16.10
N ALA A 335 -1.62 6.93 -16.35
CA ALA A 335 -1.33 7.64 -17.59
C ALA A 335 -1.38 6.72 -18.83
N LEU A 336 -0.88 5.48 -18.72
CA LEU A 336 -0.98 4.47 -19.78
C LEU A 336 -2.44 4.16 -20.12
N ASP A 337 -3.27 3.90 -19.10
CA ASP A 337 -4.68 3.57 -19.27
C ASP A 337 -5.46 4.74 -19.90
N ALA A 338 -5.18 5.97 -19.47
CA ALA A 338 -5.77 7.17 -20.03
C ALA A 338 -5.37 7.40 -21.51
N VAL A 339 -4.09 7.21 -21.84
CA VAL A 339 -3.61 7.29 -23.24
C VAL A 339 -4.25 6.19 -24.10
N ASP A 340 -4.39 4.98 -23.57
CA ASP A 340 -5.07 3.88 -24.27
C ASP A 340 -6.55 4.19 -24.53
N GLU A 341 -7.23 4.87 -23.61
CA GLU A 341 -8.61 5.35 -23.82
C GLU A 341 -8.69 6.40 -24.93
N ILE A 342 -7.80 7.40 -24.90
CA ILE A 342 -7.72 8.45 -25.92
C ILE A 342 -7.53 7.80 -27.30
N LEU A 343 -6.57 6.87 -27.42
CA LEU A 343 -6.31 6.16 -28.67
C LEU A 343 -7.52 5.33 -29.13
N SER A 344 -8.22 4.67 -28.22
CA SER A 344 -9.45 3.91 -28.52
C SER A 344 -10.55 4.81 -29.06
N ASN A 345 -10.74 5.99 -28.45
CA ASN A 345 -11.72 6.97 -28.86
C ASN A 345 -11.41 7.53 -30.28
N TYR A 346 -10.12 7.69 -30.65
CA TYR A 346 -9.70 8.15 -32.00
C TYR A 346 -9.92 7.11 -33.06
N LYS A 347 -9.70 5.85 -32.72
CA LYS A 347 -10.01 4.75 -33.63
C LYS A 347 -11.50 4.57 -33.83
N SER A 348 -12.30 4.88 -32.81
CA SER A 348 -13.76 4.66 -32.80
C SER A 348 -14.57 5.90 -33.22
N ASN A 349 -13.91 7.03 -33.54
CA ASN A 349 -14.54 8.32 -33.87
C ASN A 349 -15.55 8.83 -32.81
N ILE A 350 -15.30 8.57 -31.52
CA ILE A 350 -16.23 8.90 -30.42
C ILE A 350 -16.20 10.41 -30.04
N PHE A 351 -15.22 11.18 -30.53
CA PHE A 351 -15.02 12.59 -30.13
C PHE A 351 -16.06 13.60 -30.59
N TYR A 352 -16.98 13.23 -31.47
CA TYR A 352 -17.85 14.20 -32.15
C TYR A 352 -19.10 14.62 -31.34
N THR A 353 -19.37 14.00 -30.19
CA THR A 353 -20.50 14.42 -29.34
C THR A 353 -20.05 15.44 -28.29
N LYS A 354 -20.42 16.71 -28.47
CA LYS A 354 -20.24 17.79 -27.47
C LYS A 354 -20.62 17.28 -26.07
N GLY A 355 -19.70 17.37 -25.11
CA GLY A 355 -19.90 16.98 -23.70
C GLY A 355 -19.23 15.66 -23.26
N HIS A 356 -18.67 14.87 -24.18
CA HIS A 356 -18.09 13.53 -23.89
C HIS A 356 -16.58 13.46 -24.19
N GLN A 357 -15.84 14.54 -23.95
CA GLN A 357 -14.39 14.54 -24.20
C GLN A 357 -13.64 13.94 -23.00
N PHE A 358 -13.06 12.76 -23.19
CA PHE A 358 -12.14 12.15 -22.24
C PHE A 358 -10.68 12.52 -22.57
N PRO A 359 -9.83 12.79 -21.56
CA PRO A 359 -10.16 12.94 -20.15
C PRO A 359 -10.75 14.33 -19.86
N ARG A 360 -11.62 14.39 -18.84
CA ARG A 360 -12.14 15.64 -18.31
C ARG A 360 -11.15 16.22 -17.28
N GLY A 361 -10.85 17.51 -17.39
CA GLY A 361 -10.05 18.24 -16.41
C GLY A 361 -10.83 18.59 -15.14
N ASN A 362 -10.16 19.19 -14.16
CA ASN A 362 -10.73 19.68 -12.89
C ASN A 362 -11.39 18.60 -12.00
N ARG A 363 -10.95 17.35 -12.12
CA ARG A 363 -11.42 16.24 -11.28
C ARG A 363 -11.11 16.50 -9.79
N LEU A 364 -12.11 16.34 -8.91
CA LEU A 364 -11.93 16.35 -7.45
C LEU A 364 -10.91 15.28 -7.00
N CYS A 365 -9.97 15.62 -6.12
CA CYS A 365 -8.96 14.69 -5.60
C CYS A 365 -8.50 15.04 -4.18
N SER A 366 -7.67 14.18 -3.58
CA SER A 366 -7.03 14.35 -2.26
C SER A 366 -7.98 14.45 -1.07
N GLY A 367 -9.24 14.07 -1.26
CA GLY A 367 -10.27 14.01 -0.23
C GLY A 367 -10.17 12.75 0.61
N SER A 368 -11.29 12.40 1.23
CA SER A 368 -11.46 11.17 1.99
C SER A 368 -12.73 10.46 1.57
N VAL A 369 -12.70 9.14 1.56
CA VAL A 369 -13.84 8.29 1.23
C VAL A 369 -14.33 7.55 2.47
N LEU A 370 -15.65 7.43 2.56
CA LEU A 370 -16.36 6.52 3.46
C LEU A 370 -17.20 5.58 2.59
N ALA A 371 -17.26 4.31 2.95
CA ALA A 371 -18.09 3.32 2.26
C ALA A 371 -18.97 2.55 3.25
N SER A 372 -20.09 2.00 2.78
CA SER A 372 -20.91 1.06 3.55
C SER A 372 -20.16 -0.23 3.89
N SER A 373 -19.35 -0.71 2.95
CA SER A 373 -18.66 -1.99 2.98
C SER A 373 -17.47 -1.97 2.02
N GLU A 374 -16.50 -2.88 2.22
CA GLU A 374 -15.34 -3.02 1.34
C GLU A 374 -14.71 -4.41 1.48
N GLN A 375 -14.08 -4.89 0.41
CA GLN A 375 -13.37 -6.18 0.43
C GLN A 375 -11.87 -5.98 0.70
N LEU A 376 -11.41 -6.40 1.87
CA LEU A 376 -9.98 -6.42 2.15
C LEU A 376 -9.30 -7.62 1.46
N PRO A 377 -8.04 -7.49 1.00
CA PRO A 377 -7.20 -6.29 1.07
C PRO A 377 -7.22 -5.38 -0.16
N ILE A 378 -7.81 -5.78 -1.30
CA ILE A 378 -7.66 -5.09 -2.60
C ILE A 378 -8.89 -4.25 -2.95
N GLY A 379 -10.09 -4.74 -2.64
CA GLY A 379 -11.38 -4.11 -2.95
C GLY A 379 -11.78 -2.98 -1.99
N ILE A 380 -10.84 -2.18 -1.51
CA ILE A 380 -11.07 -1.10 -0.55
C ILE A 380 -11.68 0.14 -1.20
N ALA A 381 -12.37 0.97 -0.41
CA ALA A 381 -13.10 2.14 -0.91
C ALA A 381 -12.26 3.12 -1.75
N THR A 382 -10.95 3.24 -1.48
CA THR A 382 -10.06 4.14 -2.23
C THR A 382 -9.75 3.66 -3.65
N ALA A 383 -9.93 2.37 -3.93
CA ALA A 383 -9.69 1.81 -5.27
C ALA A 383 -10.66 2.38 -6.32
N ALA A 384 -11.82 2.90 -5.91
CA ALA A 384 -12.72 3.62 -6.81
C ALA A 384 -12.15 4.96 -7.33
N PHE A 385 -11.09 5.48 -6.70
CA PHE A 385 -10.55 6.82 -7.00
C PHE A 385 -9.09 6.81 -7.45
N ASP A 386 -8.38 5.69 -7.36
CA ASP A 386 -6.94 5.63 -7.64
C ASP A 386 -6.58 5.72 -9.14
N GLY A 387 -7.58 5.62 -10.02
CA GLY A 387 -7.43 5.74 -11.47
C GLY A 387 -6.82 4.50 -12.16
N ILE A 388 -6.60 3.41 -11.43
CA ILE A 388 -5.97 2.19 -11.95
C ILE A 388 -7.08 1.26 -12.44
N ARG A 389 -7.09 0.86 -13.73
CA ARG A 389 -8.15 -0.02 -14.26
C ARG A 389 -8.16 -1.43 -13.68
N LEU A 390 -7.05 -1.86 -13.10
CA LEU A 390 -6.88 -3.19 -12.50
C LEU A 390 -7.29 -3.23 -11.02
N SER A 391 -7.54 -2.09 -10.38
CA SER A 391 -8.12 -2.01 -9.05
C SER A 391 -9.60 -1.65 -9.17
N LYS A 392 -10.36 -2.04 -8.16
CA LYS A 392 -11.78 -1.72 -8.06
C LYS A 392 -12.19 -1.72 -6.60
N TRP A 393 -13.16 -0.89 -6.24
CA TRP A 393 -13.85 -1.05 -4.97
C TRP A 393 -14.81 -2.23 -5.10
N GLU A 394 -14.79 -3.14 -4.13
CA GLU A 394 -15.67 -4.31 -4.11
C GLU A 394 -16.58 -4.26 -2.90
N GLU A 395 -17.86 -4.46 -3.18
CA GLU A 395 -18.90 -4.63 -2.20
C GLU A 395 -19.04 -6.15 -1.91
N PRO A 396 -18.79 -6.60 -0.66
CA PRO A 396 -18.73 -8.02 -0.33
C PRO A 396 -20.11 -8.72 -0.26
N ASP A 397 -21.20 -8.00 -0.04
CA ASP A 397 -22.54 -8.54 0.21
C ASP A 397 -23.47 -8.59 -1.04
N GLY A 398 -22.97 -8.16 -2.20
CA GLY A 398 -23.64 -8.14 -3.51
C GLY A 398 -24.64 -6.99 -3.71
N ALA A 399 -25.59 -7.21 -4.63
CA ALA A 399 -26.62 -6.25 -5.08
C ALA A 399 -27.68 -5.86 -4.02
N LYS A 400 -27.32 -5.88 -2.72
CA LYS A 400 -28.18 -5.45 -1.59
C LYS A 400 -28.19 -3.94 -1.36
N GLY A 401 -27.50 -3.20 -2.22
CA GLY A 401 -27.33 -1.74 -2.12
C GLY A 401 -26.10 -1.37 -1.30
N CYS A 402 -25.29 -0.47 -1.83
CA CYS A 402 -24.11 0.09 -1.17
C CYS A 402 -24.01 1.58 -1.40
N TRP A 403 -23.17 2.24 -0.63
CA TRP A 403 -22.89 3.66 -0.83
C TRP A 403 -21.40 3.93 -0.66
N LEU A 404 -20.95 4.90 -1.45
CA LEU A 404 -19.60 5.45 -1.43
C LEU A 404 -19.74 6.96 -1.32
N MET A 405 -19.18 7.54 -0.27
CA MET A 405 -19.24 8.98 -0.02
C MET A 405 -17.85 9.57 -0.10
N TYR A 406 -17.65 10.48 -1.06
CA TYR A 406 -16.42 11.25 -1.18
C TYR A 406 -16.58 12.59 -0.46
N LYS A 407 -15.62 12.91 0.42
CA LYS A 407 -15.56 14.15 1.17
C LYS A 407 -14.35 14.96 0.73
N VAL A 408 -14.61 16.18 0.24
CA VAL A 408 -13.57 17.12 -0.22
C VAL A 408 -12.67 17.53 0.95
N HIS A 409 -11.39 17.76 0.65
CA HIS A 409 -10.42 18.20 1.63
C HIS A 409 -10.71 19.62 2.14
N GLY A 410 -10.37 19.90 3.40
CA GLY A 410 -10.38 21.27 3.94
C GLY A 410 -11.75 21.92 4.15
N GLY A 411 -12.85 21.15 4.15
CA GLY A 411 -14.20 21.70 4.37
C GLY A 411 -14.71 22.60 3.24
N GLN A 412 -14.07 22.51 2.07
CA GLN A 412 -14.50 23.23 0.87
C GLN A 412 -15.85 22.71 0.38
N THR A 413 -16.69 23.63 -0.09
CA THR A 413 -17.93 23.32 -0.82
C THR A 413 -17.66 23.51 -2.30
N CYS A 414 -17.95 22.49 -3.09
CA CYS A 414 -17.81 22.52 -4.55
C CYS A 414 -19.15 22.14 -5.18
N GLU A 415 -19.45 22.71 -6.35
CA GLU A 415 -20.54 22.23 -7.19
C GLU A 415 -20.04 21.05 -8.02
N LEU A 416 -20.73 19.90 -7.95
CA LEU A 416 -20.38 18.73 -8.73
C LEU A 416 -21.02 18.85 -10.11
N GLU A 417 -20.22 19.15 -11.13
CA GLU A 417 -20.70 19.28 -12.51
C GLU A 417 -21.10 17.92 -13.11
N SER A 418 -20.27 16.89 -12.91
CA SER A 418 -20.51 15.54 -13.40
C SER A 418 -19.71 14.50 -12.61
N TYR A 419 -20.08 13.23 -12.75
CA TYR A 419 -19.30 12.09 -12.28
C TYR A 419 -19.37 10.98 -13.33
N ASP A 420 -18.30 10.19 -13.42
CA ASP A 420 -18.22 9.04 -14.31
C ASP A 420 -17.95 7.80 -13.45
N LEU A 421 -18.63 6.69 -13.76
CA LEU A 421 -18.42 5.38 -13.14
C LEU A 421 -18.00 4.40 -14.21
N MET A 422 -16.98 3.58 -13.90
CA MET A 422 -16.49 2.53 -14.78
C MET A 422 -16.69 1.19 -14.08
N SER A 423 -17.49 0.30 -14.68
CA SER A 423 -17.56 -1.09 -14.23
C SER A 423 -16.21 -1.78 -14.46
N ALA A 424 -15.85 -2.67 -13.53
CA ALA A 424 -14.72 -3.57 -13.70
C ALA A 424 -14.92 -4.60 -14.83
N ASN A 425 -16.16 -4.82 -15.28
CA ASN A 425 -16.56 -5.74 -16.36
C ASN A 425 -16.04 -7.18 -16.20
N ASP A 426 -15.67 -7.60 -15.00
CA ASP A 426 -15.13 -8.94 -14.74
C ASP A 426 -16.21 -9.94 -14.32
N ALA A 427 -17.33 -9.43 -13.81
CA ALA A 427 -18.56 -10.17 -13.53
C ALA A 427 -19.77 -9.32 -13.96
N PRO A 428 -20.05 -9.21 -15.27
CA PRO A 428 -21.09 -8.31 -15.79
C PRO A 428 -22.48 -8.53 -15.18
N GLU A 429 -22.76 -9.75 -14.70
CA GLU A 429 -23.99 -10.08 -13.98
C GLU A 429 -24.12 -9.38 -12.60
N ARG A 430 -23.06 -8.76 -12.11
CA ARG A 430 -23.00 -8.02 -10.83
C ARG A 430 -22.97 -6.51 -11.03
N ASP A 431 -22.94 -6.04 -12.28
CA ASP A 431 -22.98 -4.62 -12.55
C ASP A 431 -24.30 -4.03 -12.06
N PRO A 432 -24.29 -2.78 -11.56
CA PRO A 432 -25.53 -2.12 -11.18
C PRO A 432 -26.48 -2.12 -12.37
N MET A 433 -27.60 -2.83 -12.24
CA MET A 433 -28.70 -2.77 -13.20
C MET A 433 -29.37 -1.40 -13.06
N ASP A 434 -29.71 -0.78 -14.19
CA ASP A 434 -30.36 0.53 -14.28
C ASP A 434 -31.58 0.70 -13.35
#